data_AF-A0A957F351-F1
#
_entry.id   AF-A0A957F351-F1
#
_cell.length_a   1.000
_cell.length_b   1.000
_cell.length_c   1.000
_cell.angle_alpha   90.00
_cell.angle_beta   90.00
_cell.angle_gamma   90.00
#
_symmetry.space_group_name_H-M   'P 1'
#
loop_
_entity.id
_entity.type
_entity.pdbx_description
1 polymer ?
#
loop_
_entity_poly.entity_id
_entity_poly.type
_entity_poly.pdbx_seq_one_letter_code
_entity_poly.pdbx_strand_id
1 'polypeptide(L)'
;RVLGCGTELYPPQIQSNLDCTLCLDCARACPHDNVALAWRAPLAEVSRPFAWPRRWDVNLLVVIFAFMGVGNAFGMVPPVYALAAWLGARLRLPGEGAVLLLIFGVLHLLLPLLLALGAAWLSRRLARRAEPLRHTLARYAPAFVPLAFAIWLAHYAGFHFLSGALTIVPVLQNLLLDLGIPWFGQPNWALGPLLPARWLDPLELGVLLLGAAASLHVVGERARPSADRLAAQLPWLVLLAALAAAALYVMFLPMEMRGAAMQG
;
A
#
# COMPACT_ATOMS: atom_id res chain seq x y z
N ARG A 1 38.65 11.77 -1.81
CA ARG A 1 37.69 12.62 -1.08
C ARG A 1 36.29 12.15 -1.45
N VAL A 2 35.45 11.81 -0.46
CA VAL A 2 34.03 11.47 -0.70
C VAL A 2 33.24 12.78 -0.71
N LEU A 3 32.29 12.93 -1.64
CA LEU A 3 31.58 14.21 -1.91
C LEU A 3 30.49 14.56 -0.89
N GLY A 4 30.28 13.76 0.15
CA GLY A 4 29.18 13.94 1.10
C GLY A 4 27.87 13.31 0.60
N CYS A 5 26.72 13.86 0.99
CA CYS A 5 25.42 13.26 0.65
C CYS A 5 25.04 13.47 -0.83
N GLY A 6 24.89 12.39 -1.59
CA GLY A 6 24.49 12.43 -3.00
C GLY A 6 23.03 12.83 -3.26
N THR A 7 22.18 12.87 -2.24
CA THR A 7 20.80 13.39 -2.31
C THR A 7 20.67 14.79 -1.70
N GLU A 8 21.80 15.48 -1.50
CA GLU A 8 21.87 16.86 -0.99
C GLU A 8 21.24 17.06 0.39
N LEU A 9 21.13 15.97 1.18
CA LEU A 9 20.69 16.06 2.57
C LEU A 9 21.80 16.60 3.46
N TYR A 10 21.42 17.48 4.38
CA TYR A 10 22.30 17.99 5.42
C TYR A 10 22.14 17.16 6.71
N PRO A 11 23.10 16.28 7.07
CA PRO A 11 22.94 15.31 8.17
C PRO A 11 22.44 15.91 9.49
N PRO A 12 22.92 17.08 9.94
CA PRO A 12 22.43 17.69 11.20
C PRO A 12 20.95 18.09 11.19
N GLN A 13 20.31 18.17 10.03
CA GLN A 13 18.90 18.56 9.88
C GLN A 13 18.00 17.43 9.36
N ILE A 14 18.50 16.21 9.21
CA ILE A 14 17.70 15.08 8.72
C ILE A 14 16.62 14.72 9.76
N GLN A 15 15.35 14.93 9.41
CA GLN A 15 14.19 14.54 10.22
C GLN A 15 13.43 13.33 9.67
N SER A 16 13.71 12.93 8.43
CA SER A 16 13.03 11.86 7.69
C SER A 16 14.03 11.08 6.84
N ASN A 17 13.79 9.79 6.61
CA ASN A 17 14.62 8.95 5.73
C ASN A 17 14.03 8.79 4.32
N LEU A 18 12.94 9.50 3.99
CA LEU A 18 12.30 9.40 2.68
C LEU A 18 13.22 9.77 1.51
N ASP A 19 14.21 10.63 1.76
CA ASP A 19 15.19 11.10 0.76
C ASP A 19 16.60 10.49 0.99
N CYS A 20 16.76 9.65 2.02
CA CYS A 20 18.03 9.03 2.37
C CYS A 20 18.17 7.67 1.70
N THR A 21 19.20 7.50 0.88
CA THR A 21 19.50 6.23 0.19
C THR A 21 20.37 5.28 1.01
N LEU A 22 20.70 5.62 2.25
CA LEU A 22 21.57 4.85 3.16
C LEU A 22 22.97 4.52 2.57
N CYS A 23 23.50 5.35 1.66
CA CYS A 23 24.83 5.14 1.05
C CYS A 23 26.01 5.41 2.01
N LEU A 24 25.76 6.08 3.14
CA LEU A 24 26.76 6.44 4.17
C LEU A 24 27.92 7.32 3.67
N ASP A 25 27.79 7.98 2.52
CA ASP A 25 28.80 8.92 2.03
C ASP A 25 28.95 10.13 2.96
N CYS A 26 27.85 10.57 3.59
CA CYS A 26 27.87 11.63 4.60
C CYS A 26 28.67 11.23 5.85
N ALA A 27 28.60 9.96 6.27
CA ALA A 27 29.40 9.46 7.38
C ALA A 27 30.89 9.40 7.01
N ARG A 28 31.20 8.85 5.82
CA ARG A 28 32.58 8.76 5.30
C ARG A 28 33.23 10.12 5.03
N ALA A 29 32.44 11.13 4.68
CA ALA A 29 32.93 12.48 4.42
C ALA A 29 33.04 13.33 5.70
N CYS A 30 32.52 12.88 6.84
CA CYS A 30 32.47 13.69 8.04
C CYS A 30 33.85 13.78 8.72
N PRO A 31 34.44 14.99 8.89
CA PRO A 31 35.74 15.16 9.52
C PRO A 31 35.72 15.00 11.05
N HIS A 32 34.53 14.87 11.64
CA HIS A 32 34.33 14.79 13.09
C HIS A 32 33.80 13.43 13.55
N ASP A 33 33.63 12.46 12.64
CA ASP A 33 33.08 11.13 12.93
C ASP A 33 31.78 11.15 13.76
N ASN A 34 30.96 12.18 13.59
CA ASN A 34 29.76 12.43 14.41
C ASN A 34 28.44 12.07 13.68
N VAL A 35 28.51 11.25 12.64
CA VAL A 35 27.34 10.73 11.92
C VAL A 35 27.17 9.26 12.29
N ALA A 36 25.97 8.89 12.76
CA ALA A 36 25.65 7.52 13.11
C ALA A 36 24.39 7.05 12.40
N LEU A 37 24.35 5.75 12.08
CA LEU A 37 23.09 5.06 11.81
C LEU A 37 22.36 4.84 13.13
N ALA A 38 21.18 5.42 13.25
CA ALA A 38 20.34 5.30 14.44
C ALA A 38 19.05 4.56 14.10
N TRP A 39 18.58 3.75 15.05
CA TRP A 39 17.24 3.16 14.97
C TRP A 39 16.19 4.26 14.97
N ARG A 40 15.17 4.09 14.10
CA ARG A 40 13.99 4.95 14.08
C ARG A 40 12.75 4.09 14.28
N ALA A 41 11.84 4.56 15.13
CA ALA A 41 10.57 3.89 15.34
C ALA A 41 9.81 3.78 14.00
N PRO A 42 9.20 2.63 13.68
CA PRO A 42 8.29 2.52 12.55
C PRO A 42 7.23 3.62 12.59
N LEU A 43 6.85 4.15 11.42
CA LEU A 43 5.83 5.20 11.27
C LEU A 43 6.18 6.55 11.96
N ALA A 44 7.45 6.79 12.31
CA ALA A 44 7.88 8.06 12.89
C ALA A 44 7.58 9.26 11.98
N GLU A 45 7.76 9.11 10.67
CA GLU A 45 7.48 10.13 9.65
C GLU A 45 5.98 10.48 9.58
N VAL A 46 5.12 9.54 9.94
CA VAL A 46 3.66 9.70 9.92
C VAL A 46 3.16 10.40 11.18
N SER A 47 3.78 10.13 12.33
CA SER A 47 3.37 10.66 13.64
C SER A 47 4.02 12.00 13.99
N ARG A 48 5.27 12.24 13.55
CA ARG A 48 6.02 13.45 13.92
C ARG A 48 5.58 14.65 13.08
N PRO A 49 5.27 15.79 13.70
CA PRO A 49 5.08 17.04 12.98
C PRO A 49 6.32 17.36 12.13
N PHE A 50 6.10 17.85 10.90
CA PHE A 50 7.14 18.33 9.97
C PHE A 50 8.10 17.27 9.38
N ALA A 51 8.13 16.03 9.89
CA ALA A 51 8.93 14.95 9.29
C ALA A 51 8.43 14.54 7.89
N TRP A 52 7.13 14.71 7.63
CA TRP A 52 6.54 14.42 6.33
C TRP A 52 6.67 15.60 5.35
N PRO A 53 7.16 15.37 4.12
CA PRO A 53 7.44 16.44 3.17
C PRO A 53 6.16 16.99 2.52
N ARG A 54 6.16 18.30 2.24
CA ARG A 54 5.04 19.01 1.58
C ARG A 54 5.14 19.00 0.05
N ARG A 55 5.47 17.84 -0.54
CA ARG A 55 5.72 17.63 -1.98
C ARG A 55 4.64 16.79 -2.64
N TRP A 56 4.21 17.15 -3.86
CA TRP A 56 3.07 16.48 -4.52
C TRP A 56 3.34 15.01 -4.83
N ASP A 57 4.53 14.70 -5.31
CA ASP A 57 4.96 13.37 -5.72
C ASP A 57 4.83 12.34 -4.58
N VAL A 58 5.43 12.56 -3.41
CA VAL A 58 5.30 11.61 -2.27
C VAL A 58 3.86 11.51 -1.79
N ASN A 59 3.16 12.64 -1.70
CA ASN A 59 1.79 12.64 -1.18
C ASN A 59 0.81 11.91 -2.10
N LEU A 60 0.90 12.14 -3.40
CA LEU A 60 0.08 11.43 -4.38
C LEU A 60 0.50 9.98 -4.50
N LEU A 61 1.81 9.68 -4.50
CA LEU A 61 2.32 8.31 -4.57
C LEU A 61 1.76 7.46 -3.43
N VAL A 62 1.75 7.96 -2.20
CA VAL A 62 1.24 7.20 -1.04
C VAL A 62 -0.26 6.96 -1.12
N VAL A 63 -1.04 7.93 -1.59
CA VAL A 63 -2.47 7.75 -1.83
C VAL A 63 -2.71 6.73 -2.95
N ILE A 64 -2.02 6.89 -4.08
CA ILE A 64 -2.08 5.97 -5.22
C ILE A 64 -1.72 4.56 -4.77
N PHE A 65 -0.65 4.40 -3.99
CA PHE A 65 -0.18 3.14 -3.47
C PHE A 65 -1.21 2.44 -2.56
N ALA A 66 -1.97 3.20 -1.78
CA ALA A 66 -3.08 2.67 -0.98
C ALA A 66 -4.20 2.11 -1.87
N PHE A 67 -4.59 2.85 -2.91
CA PHE A 67 -5.61 2.41 -3.88
C PHE A 67 -5.12 1.24 -4.73
N MET A 68 -3.83 1.22 -5.08
CA MET A 68 -3.18 0.10 -5.76
C MET A 68 -3.25 -1.20 -4.98
N GLY A 69 -3.18 -1.16 -3.64
CA GLY A 69 -3.39 -2.36 -2.83
C GLY A 69 -4.79 -2.97 -3.04
N VAL A 70 -5.84 -2.14 -3.05
CA VAL A 70 -7.22 -2.60 -3.28
C VAL A 70 -7.41 -3.03 -4.73
N GLY A 71 -6.93 -2.25 -5.68
CA GLY A 71 -7.06 -2.55 -7.11
C GLY A 71 -6.29 -3.80 -7.53
N ASN A 72 -5.14 -4.08 -6.91
CA ASN A 72 -4.37 -5.31 -7.12
C ASN A 72 -5.17 -6.55 -6.71
N ALA A 73 -5.77 -6.54 -5.50
CA ALA A 73 -6.65 -7.63 -5.07
C ALA A 73 -7.94 -7.72 -5.90
N PHE A 74 -8.51 -6.57 -6.29
CA PHE A 74 -9.68 -6.52 -7.16
C PHE A 74 -9.43 -7.20 -8.51
N GLY A 75 -8.20 -7.11 -9.03
CA GLY A 75 -7.80 -7.78 -10.27
C GLY A 75 -7.81 -9.31 -10.22
N MET A 76 -8.04 -9.92 -9.06
CA MET A 76 -8.02 -11.37 -8.84
C MET A 76 -9.37 -11.94 -8.38
N VAL A 77 -10.46 -11.15 -8.47
CA VAL A 77 -11.79 -11.56 -8.00
C VAL A 77 -12.84 -11.40 -9.10
N PRO A 78 -13.91 -12.24 -9.11
CA PRO A 78 -14.88 -12.30 -10.20
C PRO A 78 -15.47 -10.97 -10.71
N PRO A 79 -15.75 -9.95 -9.85
CA PRO A 79 -16.31 -8.68 -10.31
C PRO A 79 -15.47 -7.96 -11.37
N VAL A 80 -14.14 -8.14 -11.41
CA VAL A 80 -13.31 -7.48 -12.43
C VAL A 80 -13.59 -8.02 -13.83
N TYR A 81 -13.84 -9.33 -13.97
CA TYR A 81 -14.14 -9.94 -15.26
C TYR A 81 -15.49 -9.49 -15.80
N ALA A 82 -16.50 -9.39 -14.92
CA ALA A 82 -17.81 -8.86 -15.29
C ALA A 82 -17.73 -7.39 -15.74
N LEU A 83 -16.97 -6.58 -15.02
CA LEU A 83 -16.73 -5.18 -15.38
C LEU A 83 -15.98 -5.05 -16.72
N ALA A 84 -14.94 -5.87 -16.92
CA ALA A 84 -14.15 -5.88 -18.15
C ALA A 84 -15.00 -6.28 -19.37
N ALA A 85 -15.80 -7.34 -19.25
CA ALA A 85 -16.70 -7.78 -20.32
C ALA A 85 -17.74 -6.68 -20.65
N TRP A 86 -18.33 -6.06 -19.63
CA TRP A 86 -19.29 -4.97 -19.81
C TRP A 86 -18.68 -3.74 -20.50
N LEU A 87 -17.50 -3.30 -20.06
CA LEU A 87 -16.78 -2.16 -20.66
C LEU A 87 -16.34 -2.46 -22.09
N GLY A 88 -15.81 -3.66 -22.33
CA GLY A 88 -15.39 -4.11 -23.66
C GLY A 88 -16.55 -4.07 -24.65
N ALA A 89 -17.72 -4.59 -24.26
CA ALA A 89 -18.93 -4.56 -25.09
C ALA A 89 -19.46 -3.13 -25.30
N ARG A 90 -19.44 -2.28 -24.25
CA ARG A 90 -20.05 -0.95 -24.30
C ARG A 90 -19.23 0.08 -25.06
N LEU A 91 -17.89 0.00 -24.93
CA LEU A 91 -16.94 0.98 -25.48
C LEU A 91 -16.25 0.48 -26.76
N ARG A 92 -16.46 -0.79 -27.15
CA ARG A 92 -15.85 -1.41 -28.35
C ARG A 92 -14.32 -1.26 -28.37
N LEU A 93 -13.68 -1.46 -27.22
CA LEU A 93 -12.23 -1.30 -27.08
C LEU A 93 -11.49 -2.42 -27.83
N PRO A 94 -10.32 -2.14 -28.44
CA PRO A 94 -9.65 -3.03 -29.41
C PRO A 94 -8.88 -4.21 -28.78
N GLY A 95 -9.32 -4.73 -27.64
CA GLY A 95 -8.72 -5.87 -26.96
C GLY A 95 -8.75 -5.74 -25.43
N GLU A 96 -8.45 -6.86 -24.76
CA GLU A 96 -8.47 -6.97 -23.29
C GLU A 96 -7.51 -5.97 -22.62
N GLY A 97 -6.30 -5.79 -23.16
CA GLY A 97 -5.32 -4.86 -22.61
C GLY A 97 -5.81 -3.40 -22.52
N ALA A 98 -6.61 -2.95 -23.49
CA ALA A 98 -7.19 -1.60 -23.47
C ALA A 98 -8.27 -1.47 -22.38
N VAL A 99 -9.07 -2.52 -22.17
CA VAL A 99 -10.08 -2.57 -21.11
C VAL A 99 -9.42 -2.56 -19.73
N LEU A 100 -8.39 -3.39 -19.53
CA LEU A 100 -7.65 -3.44 -18.27
C LEU A 100 -6.89 -2.13 -18.00
N LEU A 101 -6.28 -1.53 -19.02
CA LEU A 101 -5.66 -0.20 -18.90
C LEU A 101 -6.68 0.85 -18.45
N LEU A 102 -7.90 0.81 -18.98
CA LEU A 102 -8.96 1.71 -18.55
C LEU A 102 -9.36 1.47 -17.09
N ILE A 103 -9.65 0.22 -16.72
CA ILE A 103 -10.06 -0.14 -15.35
C ILE A 103 -8.98 0.27 -14.34
N PHE A 104 -7.75 -0.18 -14.55
CA PHE A 104 -6.66 0.06 -13.63
C PHE A 104 -6.12 1.49 -13.71
N GLY A 105 -6.14 2.14 -14.87
CA GLY A 105 -5.83 3.56 -14.98
C GLY A 105 -6.81 4.42 -14.18
N VAL A 106 -8.10 4.07 -14.20
CA VAL A 106 -9.11 4.74 -13.37
C VAL A 106 -8.91 4.42 -11.89
N LEU A 107 -8.84 3.15 -11.52
CA LEU A 107 -8.75 2.74 -10.11
C LEU A 107 -7.45 3.17 -9.43
N HIS A 108 -6.32 3.15 -10.15
CA HIS A 108 -5.01 3.43 -9.56
C HIS A 108 -4.55 4.87 -9.71
N LEU A 109 -5.03 5.62 -10.70
CA LEU A 109 -4.56 7.00 -10.92
C LEU A 109 -5.69 8.01 -10.80
N LEU A 110 -6.72 7.91 -11.65
CA LEU A 110 -7.74 8.95 -11.74
C LEU A 110 -8.57 9.04 -10.45
N LEU A 111 -9.05 7.90 -9.96
CA LEU A 111 -9.88 7.81 -8.76
C LEU A 111 -9.16 8.32 -7.49
N PRO A 112 -7.96 7.83 -7.12
CA PRO A 112 -7.24 8.34 -5.96
C PRO A 112 -6.92 9.83 -6.07
N LEU A 113 -6.52 10.30 -7.26
CA LEU A 113 -6.24 11.72 -7.50
C LEU A 113 -7.48 12.59 -7.24
N LEU A 114 -8.61 12.24 -7.86
CA LEU A 114 -9.85 13.00 -7.70
C LEU A 114 -10.36 12.98 -6.27
N LEU A 115 -10.35 11.82 -5.61
CA LEU A 115 -10.82 11.67 -4.24
C LEU A 115 -9.92 12.40 -3.23
N ALA A 116 -8.60 12.30 -3.36
CA ALA A 116 -7.69 12.98 -2.43
C ALA A 116 -7.66 14.50 -2.64
N LEU A 117 -7.69 14.97 -3.89
CA LEU A 117 -7.80 16.41 -4.17
C LEU A 117 -9.17 16.97 -3.74
N GLY A 118 -10.25 16.21 -3.96
CA GLY A 118 -11.58 16.55 -3.49
C GLY A 118 -11.67 16.61 -1.97
N ALA A 119 -11.10 15.62 -1.27
CA ALA A 119 -11.00 15.61 0.19
C ALA A 119 -10.17 16.79 0.71
N ALA A 120 -9.02 17.08 0.10
CA ALA A 120 -8.20 18.24 0.45
C ALA A 120 -8.94 19.56 0.24
N TRP A 121 -9.66 19.70 -0.87
CA TRP A 121 -10.46 20.89 -1.17
C TRP A 121 -11.58 21.08 -0.15
N LEU A 122 -12.34 20.04 0.16
CA LEU A 122 -13.44 20.08 1.11
C LEU A 122 -12.93 20.33 2.53
N SER A 123 -11.87 19.62 2.94
CA SER A 123 -11.20 19.80 4.23
C SER A 123 -10.76 21.26 4.42
N ARG A 124 -10.11 21.85 3.42
CA ARG A 124 -9.70 23.26 3.44
C ARG A 124 -10.89 24.22 3.56
N ARG A 125 -11.97 23.97 2.82
CA ARG A 125 -13.21 24.79 2.89
C ARG A 125 -13.84 24.73 4.28
N LEU A 126 -13.95 23.54 4.85
CA LEU A 126 -14.51 23.32 6.19
C LEU A 126 -13.60 23.90 7.30
N ALA A 127 -12.29 23.88 7.09
CA ALA A 127 -11.31 24.54 7.96
C ALA A 127 -11.25 26.07 7.79
N ARG A 128 -11.91 26.63 6.76
CA ARG A 128 -11.84 28.05 6.37
C ARG A 128 -10.40 28.56 6.20
N ARG A 129 -9.51 27.72 5.65
CA ARG A 129 -8.08 28.04 5.46
C ARG A 129 -7.80 28.58 4.06
N ALA A 130 -7.01 29.66 3.98
CA ALA A 130 -6.48 30.20 2.73
C ALA A 130 -5.09 29.61 2.44
N GLU A 131 -4.97 28.29 2.34
CA GLU A 131 -3.72 27.60 2.01
C GLU A 131 -3.78 26.89 0.65
N PRO A 132 -2.63 26.71 -0.04
CA PRO A 132 -2.58 25.91 -1.26
C PRO A 132 -2.95 24.45 -0.97
N LEU A 133 -3.71 23.79 -1.87
CA LEU A 133 -4.20 22.41 -1.69
C LEU A 133 -3.08 21.40 -1.34
N ARG A 134 -1.87 21.60 -1.88
CA ARG A 134 -0.70 20.77 -1.59
C ARG A 134 -0.40 20.67 -0.09
N HIS A 135 -0.68 21.72 0.68
CA HIS A 135 -0.44 21.75 2.12
C HIS A 135 -1.48 20.94 2.87
N THR A 136 -2.74 21.03 2.47
CA THR A 136 -3.83 20.23 3.04
C THR A 136 -3.66 18.76 2.69
N LEU A 137 -3.30 18.44 1.43
CA LEU A 137 -2.96 17.07 1.04
C LEU A 137 -1.76 16.55 1.85
N ALA A 138 -0.65 17.29 1.92
CA ALA A 138 0.53 16.88 2.69
C ALA A 138 0.28 16.71 4.19
N ARG A 139 -0.75 17.37 4.73
CA ARG A 139 -1.15 17.19 6.12
C ARG A 139 -1.70 15.78 6.34
N TYR A 140 -2.61 15.33 5.47
CA TYR A 140 -3.40 14.11 5.69
C TYR A 140 -2.97 12.89 4.86
N ALA A 141 -2.17 13.06 3.80
CA ALA A 141 -1.59 11.95 3.04
C ALA A 141 -0.83 10.91 3.90
N PRO A 142 -0.10 11.27 4.99
CA PRO A 142 0.53 10.27 5.86
C PRO A 142 -0.46 9.28 6.48
N ALA A 143 -1.74 9.67 6.63
CA ALA A 143 -2.78 8.80 7.18
C ALA A 143 -3.12 7.63 6.26
N PHE A 144 -2.73 7.64 4.98
CA PHE A 144 -2.92 6.49 4.10
C PHE A 144 -1.87 5.40 4.33
N VAL A 145 -0.72 5.72 4.93
CA VAL A 145 0.41 4.77 5.08
C VAL A 145 0.03 3.52 5.88
N PRO A 146 -0.60 3.62 7.08
CA PRO A 146 -0.89 2.42 7.87
C PRO A 146 -1.90 1.49 7.19
N LEU A 147 -2.95 2.06 6.56
CA LEU A 147 -3.95 1.29 5.83
C LEU A 147 -3.36 0.69 4.55
N ALA A 148 -2.58 1.45 3.78
CA ALA A 148 -1.89 0.92 2.61
C ALA A 148 -1.01 -0.27 2.98
N PHE A 149 -0.16 -0.10 4.00
CA PHE A 149 0.69 -1.18 4.49
C PHE A 149 -0.14 -2.41 4.91
N ALA A 150 -1.23 -2.22 5.63
CA ALA A 150 -2.11 -3.31 6.04
C ALA A 150 -2.76 -4.04 4.85
N ILE A 151 -3.20 -3.31 3.81
CA ILE A 151 -3.79 -3.91 2.60
C ILE A 151 -2.75 -4.77 1.87
N TRP A 152 -1.56 -4.23 1.63
CA TRP A 152 -0.47 -4.97 0.98
C TRP A 152 0.01 -6.16 1.83
N LEU A 153 0.10 -5.98 3.15
CA LEU A 153 0.49 -7.04 4.07
C LEU A 153 -0.55 -8.16 4.10
N ALA A 154 -1.84 -7.83 4.23
CA ALA A 154 -2.92 -8.82 4.20
C ALA A 154 -2.93 -9.59 2.88
N HIS A 155 -2.74 -8.90 1.75
CA HIS A 155 -2.77 -9.55 0.44
C HIS A 155 -1.51 -10.39 0.13
N TYR A 156 -0.32 -9.80 0.20
CA TYR A 156 0.90 -10.51 -0.22
C TYR A 156 1.48 -11.38 0.87
N ALA A 157 1.64 -10.85 2.09
CA ALA A 157 2.21 -11.63 3.18
C ALA A 157 1.17 -12.57 3.80
N GLY A 158 -0.06 -12.09 4.01
CA GLY A 158 -1.18 -12.87 4.54
C GLY A 158 -1.61 -13.95 3.55
N PHE A 159 -2.23 -13.54 2.45
CA PHE A 159 -2.77 -14.50 1.48
C PHE A 159 -1.68 -15.23 0.70
N HIS A 160 -0.97 -14.56 -0.22
CA HIS A 160 -0.09 -15.26 -1.19
C HIS A 160 1.09 -15.98 -0.54
N PHE A 161 1.78 -15.35 0.41
CA PHE A 161 2.96 -15.94 1.04
C PHE A 161 2.57 -17.05 2.01
N LEU A 162 1.67 -16.83 2.98
CA LEU A 162 1.37 -17.89 3.97
C LEU A 162 0.56 -19.05 3.38
N SER A 163 -0.20 -18.85 2.30
CA SER A 163 -0.89 -19.95 1.62
C SER A 163 -0.02 -20.68 0.58
N GLY A 164 1.12 -20.13 0.18
CA GLY A 164 1.88 -20.63 -0.97
C GLY A 164 3.40 -20.69 -0.84
N ALA A 165 4.03 -20.28 0.27
CA ALA A 165 5.48 -20.14 0.33
C ALA A 165 6.26 -21.42 -0.02
N LEU A 166 5.72 -22.59 0.31
CA LEU A 166 6.37 -23.87 0.07
C LEU A 166 5.98 -24.52 -1.26
N THR A 167 5.16 -23.86 -2.09
CA THR A 167 4.83 -24.33 -3.46
C THR A 167 6.06 -24.50 -4.35
N ILE A 168 7.19 -23.87 -3.98
CA ILE A 168 8.49 -24.11 -4.63
C ILE A 168 8.88 -25.59 -4.65
N VAL A 169 8.47 -26.37 -3.63
CA VAL A 169 8.76 -27.80 -3.54
C VAL A 169 8.00 -28.61 -4.60
N PRO A 170 6.65 -28.61 -4.66
CA PRO A 170 5.92 -29.31 -5.70
C PRO A 170 6.19 -28.78 -7.11
N VAL A 171 6.48 -27.48 -7.27
CA VAL A 171 6.91 -26.93 -8.56
C VAL A 171 8.23 -27.54 -9.02
N LEU A 172 9.22 -27.66 -8.11
CA LEU A 172 10.49 -28.31 -8.43
C LEU A 172 10.31 -29.82 -8.69
N GLN A 173 9.46 -30.51 -7.93
CA GLN A 173 9.12 -31.90 -8.19
C GLN A 173 8.52 -32.08 -9.60
N ASN A 174 7.59 -31.21 -9.99
CA ASN A 174 6.97 -31.24 -11.32
C ASN A 174 8.00 -30.99 -12.43
N LEU A 175 8.83 -29.96 -12.29
CA LEU A 175 9.89 -29.65 -13.24
C LEU A 175 10.85 -30.83 -13.43
N LEU A 176 11.26 -31.49 -12.35
CA LEU A 176 12.19 -32.62 -12.43
C LEU A 176 11.55 -33.83 -13.11
N LEU A 177 10.25 -34.07 -12.89
CA LEU A 177 9.52 -35.10 -13.61
C LEU A 177 9.38 -34.80 -15.10
N ASP A 178 9.11 -33.55 -15.47
CA ASP A 178 9.08 -33.10 -16.88
C ASP A 178 10.44 -33.29 -17.57
N LEU A 179 11.53 -33.22 -16.81
CA LEU A 179 12.90 -33.49 -17.27
C LEU A 179 13.29 -34.98 -17.20
N GLY A 180 12.38 -35.88 -16.80
CA GLY A 180 12.64 -37.31 -16.68
C GLY A 180 13.49 -37.73 -15.48
N ILE A 181 13.56 -36.89 -14.43
CA ILE A 181 14.31 -37.13 -13.19
C ILE A 181 13.33 -37.46 -12.05
N PRO A 182 13.03 -38.74 -11.77
CA PRO A 182 11.99 -39.14 -10.80
C PRO A 182 12.43 -39.14 -9.34
N TRP A 183 13.64 -38.64 -9.02
CA TRP A 183 14.29 -38.83 -7.72
C TRP A 183 13.57 -38.15 -6.54
N PHE A 184 12.76 -37.13 -6.80
CA PHE A 184 12.12 -36.30 -5.76
C PHE A 184 10.64 -36.63 -5.53
N GLY A 185 10.17 -37.76 -6.05
CA GLY A 185 8.79 -38.21 -5.88
C GLY A 185 7.78 -37.41 -6.71
N GLN A 186 6.49 -37.63 -6.44
CA GLN A 186 5.38 -36.93 -7.10
C GLN A 186 5.16 -35.53 -6.48
N PRO A 187 4.68 -34.54 -7.26
CA PRO A 187 4.40 -33.20 -6.75
C PRO A 187 3.38 -33.23 -5.60
N ASN A 188 3.78 -32.81 -4.41
CA ASN A 188 2.90 -32.74 -3.25
C ASN A 188 2.44 -31.29 -2.98
N TRP A 189 1.29 -30.92 -3.55
CA TRP A 189 0.72 -29.57 -3.41
C TRP A 189 0.19 -29.26 -1.99
N ALA A 190 -0.04 -30.28 -1.16
CA ALA A 190 -0.43 -30.07 0.24
C ALA A 190 0.68 -29.42 1.08
N LEU A 191 1.93 -29.42 0.59
CA LEU A 191 3.05 -28.74 1.26
C LEU A 191 3.00 -27.22 1.10
N GLY A 192 2.24 -26.68 0.13
CA GLY A 192 2.29 -25.26 -0.25
C GLY A 192 2.06 -24.26 0.90
N PRO A 193 0.99 -24.40 1.69
CA PRO A 193 0.69 -23.47 2.79
C PRO A 193 1.64 -23.61 3.99
N LEU A 194 2.10 -22.48 4.54
CA LEU A 194 2.78 -22.40 5.84
C LEU A 194 1.80 -22.41 7.01
N LEU A 195 0.58 -21.91 6.79
CA LEU A 195 -0.48 -21.87 7.80
C LEU A 195 -1.73 -22.58 7.30
N PRO A 196 -2.50 -23.22 8.20
CA PRO A 196 -3.81 -23.75 7.85
C PRO A 196 -4.75 -22.63 7.35
N ALA A 197 -5.54 -22.92 6.31
CA ALA A 197 -6.43 -21.94 5.67
C ALA A 197 -7.36 -21.19 6.65
N ARG A 198 -7.82 -21.87 7.72
CA ARG A 198 -8.66 -21.28 8.79
C ARG A 198 -8.04 -20.06 9.51
N TRP A 199 -6.71 -19.87 9.42
CA TRP A 199 -6.01 -18.75 10.03
C TRP A 199 -5.82 -17.56 9.10
N LEU A 200 -5.97 -17.74 7.78
CA LEU A 200 -5.73 -16.68 6.80
C LEU A 200 -6.75 -15.55 6.94
N ASP A 201 -8.04 -15.89 6.88
CA ASP A 201 -9.14 -14.92 6.95
C ASP A 201 -9.11 -14.09 8.26
N PRO A 202 -8.96 -14.67 9.47
CA PRO A 202 -8.84 -13.89 10.70
C PRO A 202 -7.60 -12.99 10.76
N LEU A 203 -6.46 -13.45 10.21
CA LEU A 203 -5.22 -12.68 10.18
C LEU A 203 -5.35 -11.48 9.23
N GLU A 204 -5.88 -11.70 8.02
CA GLU A 204 -6.18 -10.65 7.05
C GLU A 204 -7.13 -9.60 7.64
N LEU A 205 -8.23 -10.05 8.28
CA LEU A 205 -9.18 -9.17 8.95
C LEU A 205 -8.49 -8.35 10.05
N GLY A 206 -7.73 -9.00 10.93
CA GLY A 206 -7.04 -8.36 12.04
C GLY A 206 -6.06 -7.29 11.56
N VAL A 207 -5.24 -7.61 10.56
CA VAL A 207 -4.28 -6.68 9.96
C VAL A 207 -4.99 -5.47 9.34
N LEU A 208 -6.06 -5.69 8.57
CA LEU A 208 -6.83 -4.62 7.93
C LEU A 208 -7.51 -3.70 8.95
N LEU A 209 -8.14 -4.27 9.99
CA LEU A 209 -8.78 -3.49 11.04
C LEU A 209 -7.77 -2.65 11.83
N LEU A 210 -6.61 -3.21 12.17
CA LEU A 210 -5.53 -2.49 12.84
C LEU A 210 -4.98 -1.35 11.97
N GLY A 211 -4.75 -1.61 10.68
CA GLY A 211 -4.31 -0.59 9.72
C GLY A 211 -5.33 0.54 9.52
N ALA A 212 -6.62 0.20 9.46
CA ALA A 212 -7.69 1.17 9.39
C ALA A 212 -7.76 2.03 10.66
N ALA A 213 -7.76 1.40 11.84
CA ALA A 213 -7.77 2.10 13.12
C ALA A 213 -6.55 3.04 13.27
N ALA A 214 -5.35 2.56 12.93
CA ALA A 214 -4.14 3.36 12.94
C ALA A 214 -4.23 4.56 11.98
N SER A 215 -4.78 4.37 10.79
CA SER A 215 -4.96 5.45 9.79
C SER A 215 -5.91 6.54 10.28
N LEU A 216 -7.05 6.14 10.87
CA LEU A 216 -8.01 7.09 11.46
C LEU A 216 -7.41 7.84 12.64
N HIS A 217 -6.62 7.15 13.48
CA HIS A 217 -5.88 7.79 14.56
C HIS A 217 -4.88 8.82 14.03
N VAL A 218 -4.13 8.49 12.98
CA VAL A 218 -3.18 9.41 12.33
C VAL A 218 -3.89 10.66 11.80
N VAL A 219 -5.09 10.57 11.22
CA VAL A 219 -5.84 11.79 10.82
C VAL A 219 -5.99 12.77 11.99
N GLY A 220 -6.33 12.27 13.18
CA GLY A 220 -6.43 13.07 14.40
C GLY A 220 -5.10 13.69 14.82
N GLU A 221 -4.02 12.90 14.84
CA GLU A 221 -2.67 13.40 15.17
C GLU A 221 -2.20 14.49 14.20
N ARG A 222 -2.48 14.31 12.91
CA ARG A 222 -2.11 15.26 11.85
C ARG A 222 -2.95 16.55 11.88
N ALA A 223 -4.16 16.48 12.43
CA ALA A 223 -5.02 17.64 12.61
C ALA A 223 -4.57 18.56 13.76
N ARG A 224 -3.90 18.02 14.80
CA ARG A 224 -3.54 18.75 16.03
C ARG A 224 -2.67 20.00 15.80
N PRO A 225 -1.56 19.97 15.03
CA PRO A 225 -0.72 21.17 14.84
C PRO A 225 -1.44 22.32 14.14
N SER A 226 -2.53 21.99 13.44
CA SER A 226 -3.38 22.96 12.73
C SER A 226 -4.64 23.32 13.51
N ALA A 227 -4.88 22.71 14.68
CA ALA A 227 -6.14 22.83 15.42
C ALA A 227 -7.38 22.59 14.52
N ASP A 228 -7.26 21.67 13.55
CA ASP A 228 -8.33 21.39 12.60
C ASP A 228 -9.49 20.70 13.35
N ARG A 229 -10.68 21.31 13.31
CA ARG A 229 -11.90 20.74 13.91
C ARG A 229 -12.29 19.44 13.19
N LEU A 230 -13.10 18.60 13.85
CA LEU A 230 -13.61 17.35 13.27
C LEU A 230 -14.19 17.54 11.86
N ALA A 231 -14.94 18.62 11.62
CA ALA A 231 -15.49 18.95 10.31
C ALA A 231 -14.42 18.99 9.19
N ALA A 232 -13.23 19.55 9.45
CA ALA A 232 -12.13 19.57 8.48
C ALA A 232 -11.47 18.20 8.28
N GLN A 233 -11.60 17.30 9.26
CA GLN A 233 -11.06 15.94 9.22
C GLN A 233 -12.02 14.96 8.53
N LEU A 234 -13.33 15.20 8.60
CA LEU A 234 -14.38 14.32 8.07
C LEU A 234 -14.13 13.81 6.64
N PRO A 235 -13.72 14.66 5.66
CA PRO A 235 -13.47 14.16 4.31
C PRO A 235 -12.42 13.05 4.24
N TRP A 236 -11.37 13.15 5.07
CA TRP A 236 -10.29 12.16 5.15
C TRP A 236 -10.72 10.91 5.91
N LEU A 237 -11.44 11.08 7.03
CA LEU A 237 -11.98 9.96 7.80
C LEU A 237 -12.94 9.12 6.95
N VAL A 238 -13.85 9.76 6.22
CA VAL A 238 -14.79 9.09 5.32
C VAL A 238 -14.06 8.39 4.19
N LEU A 239 -13.07 9.05 3.57
CA LEU A 239 -12.29 8.46 2.48
C LEU A 239 -11.51 7.22 2.93
N LEU A 240 -10.83 7.28 4.08
CA LEU A 240 -10.09 6.14 4.63
C LEU A 240 -11.02 5.01 5.10
N ALA A 241 -12.16 5.34 5.71
CA ALA A 241 -13.16 4.34 6.09
C ALA A 241 -13.77 3.65 4.86
N ALA A 242 -14.08 4.41 3.80
CA ALA A 242 -14.57 3.85 2.54
C ALA A 242 -13.52 2.97 1.87
N LEU A 243 -12.25 3.39 1.87
CA LEU A 243 -11.15 2.59 1.33
C LEU A 243 -10.94 1.30 2.14
N ALA A 244 -11.00 1.37 3.46
CA ALA A 244 -10.92 0.18 4.33
C ALA A 244 -12.11 -0.77 4.11
N ALA A 245 -13.32 -0.25 3.98
CA ALA A 245 -14.51 -1.05 3.68
C ALA A 245 -14.40 -1.72 2.31
N ALA A 246 -13.91 -1.00 1.29
CA ALA A 246 -13.65 -1.56 -0.03
C ALA A 246 -12.57 -2.65 0.02
N ALA A 247 -11.48 -2.42 0.76
CA ALA A 247 -10.42 -3.40 0.94
C ALA A 247 -10.94 -4.68 1.61
N LEU A 248 -11.69 -4.55 2.71
CA LEU A 248 -12.34 -5.68 3.38
C LEU A 248 -13.27 -6.42 2.42
N TYR A 249 -14.17 -5.69 1.75
CA TYR A 249 -15.09 -6.31 0.80
C TYR A 249 -14.35 -7.12 -0.27
N VAL A 250 -13.33 -6.54 -0.91
CA VAL A 250 -12.57 -7.20 -1.98
C VAL A 250 -11.78 -8.40 -1.47
N MET A 251 -11.12 -8.31 -0.30
CA MET A 251 -10.30 -9.41 0.24
C MET A 251 -11.13 -10.65 0.63
N PHE A 252 -12.39 -10.44 1.02
CA PHE A 252 -13.31 -11.52 1.40
C PHE A 252 -14.16 -12.04 0.23
N LEU A 253 -13.97 -11.54 -0.99
CA LEU A 253 -14.51 -12.18 -2.18
C LEU A 253 -13.75 -13.48 -2.48
N PRO A 254 -14.39 -14.47 -3.12
CA PRO A 254 -13.71 -15.68 -3.55
C PRO A 254 -12.65 -15.33 -4.59
N MET A 255 -11.38 -15.32 -4.17
CA MET A 255 -10.24 -15.26 -5.09
C MET A 255 -10.09 -16.62 -5.76
N GLU A 256 -10.02 -16.66 -7.08
CA GLU A 256 -9.93 -17.92 -7.84
C GLU A 256 -8.69 -18.75 -7.45
N MET A 257 -7.63 -18.09 -6.95
CA MET A 257 -6.43 -18.74 -6.43
C MET A 257 -6.60 -19.41 -5.06
N ARG A 258 -7.68 -19.18 -4.31
CA ARG A 258 -7.99 -19.92 -3.06
C ARG A 258 -8.25 -21.41 -3.33
N GLY A 259 -8.75 -21.74 -4.53
CA GLY A 259 -9.15 -23.09 -4.91
C GLY A 259 -7.99 -24.08 -5.08
N ALA A 260 -6.76 -23.63 -5.37
CA ALA A 260 -5.60 -24.50 -5.48
C ALA A 260 -5.10 -25.01 -4.11
N ALA A 261 -5.31 -24.24 -3.04
CA ALA A 261 -4.92 -24.60 -1.67
C ALA A 261 -5.97 -25.45 -0.92
N MET A 262 -7.20 -25.57 -1.47
CA MET A 262 -8.34 -26.21 -0.79
C MET A 262 -8.77 -27.55 -1.42
N GLN A 263 -7.99 -28.09 -2.36
CA GLN A 263 -8.20 -29.44 -2.94
C GLN A 263 -7.40 -30.54 -2.22
N GLY A 264 -7.03 -30.30 -0.96
CA GLY A 264 -6.44 -31.30 -0.06
C GLY A 264 -7.44 -31.78 0.97
#